data_AF-A0A1R1X002-F1
#
_entry.id   AF-A0A1R1X002-F1
#
_cell.length_a   1.000
_cell.length_b   1.000
_cell.length_c   1.000
_cell.angle_alpha   90.00
_cell.angle_beta   90.00
_cell.angle_gamma   90.00
#
_symmetry.space_group_name_H-M   'P 1'
#
loop_
_entity.id
_entity.type
_entity.pdbx_description
1 polymer ?
#
loop_
_entity_poly.entity_id
_entity_poly.type
_entity_poly.pdbx_seq_one_letter_code
_entity_poly.pdbx_strand_id
1 'polypeptide(L)'
;MPYMMRKIMMGKVDIRDIGNLRLEKNAKHCSEGELNEQLAYKKVKVKKSSDYESYSNSEPIYDTVSNMESEDSRSGIMVLISCCWVKFILFGLLDTYGLFLVTYKKKFPETSEMKFGLVGTLGFASTFIFTLFMHPALKIFGYKKVYVIGGAVAGIGLVLASFTKSIEARMDFAILGNIVGSNNSSIFFAWNKTLGGSNGKRK
;
A
#
# COMPACT_ATOMS: atom_id res chain seq x y z
N MET A 1 52.11 -14.86 -15.11
CA MET A 1 50.69 -14.88 -15.53
C MET A 1 49.81 -14.46 -14.36
N PRO A 2 49.00 -13.41 -14.50
CA PRO A 2 48.14 -12.93 -13.41
C PRO A 2 47.09 -13.98 -13.03
N TYR A 3 46.85 -14.12 -11.73
CA TYR A 3 45.99 -15.15 -11.10
C TYR A 3 44.60 -15.27 -11.76
N MET A 4 44.02 -14.15 -12.23
CA MET A 4 42.72 -14.12 -12.90
C MET A 4 42.70 -14.78 -14.29
N MET A 5 43.78 -14.67 -15.05
CA MET A 5 43.89 -15.31 -16.36
C MET A 5 43.88 -16.84 -16.22
N ARG A 6 44.38 -17.35 -15.08
CA ARG A 6 44.35 -18.77 -14.75
C ARG A 6 42.94 -19.24 -14.36
N LYS A 7 42.14 -18.41 -13.67
CA LYS A 7 40.72 -18.71 -13.36
C LYS A 7 39.83 -18.73 -14.61
N ILE A 8 40.03 -17.79 -15.53
CA ILE A 8 39.25 -17.71 -16.79
C ILE A 8 39.53 -18.93 -17.67
N MET A 9 40.80 -19.35 -17.79
CA MET A 9 41.17 -20.55 -18.56
C MET A 9 40.62 -21.86 -17.95
N MET A 10 40.30 -21.88 -16.66
CA MET A 10 39.73 -23.06 -15.98
C MET A 10 38.20 -23.09 -15.97
N GLY A 11 37.51 -22.13 -16.60
CA GLY A 11 36.04 -22.12 -16.68
C GLY A 11 35.30 -21.94 -15.34
N LYS A 12 36.01 -21.54 -14.28
CA LYS A 12 35.47 -21.31 -12.93
C LYS A 12 35.31 -19.83 -12.63
N VAL A 13 34.59 -19.12 -13.50
CA VAL A 13 34.26 -17.70 -13.27
C VAL A 13 32.83 -17.63 -12.78
N ASP A 14 32.67 -17.40 -11.48
CA ASP A 14 31.37 -17.16 -10.86
C ASP A 14 30.97 -15.69 -11.09
N ILE A 15 29.68 -15.41 -11.31
CA ILE A 15 29.18 -14.07 -11.70
C ILE A 15 29.50 -13.00 -10.64
N ARG A 16 29.66 -13.42 -9.38
CA ARG A 16 30.09 -12.55 -8.27
C ARG A 16 31.50 -11.98 -8.44
N ASP A 17 32.39 -12.68 -9.14
CA ASP A 17 33.77 -12.19 -9.38
C ASP A 17 33.80 -11.03 -10.41
N ILE A 18 32.75 -10.85 -11.22
CA ILE A 18 32.64 -9.78 -12.23
C ILE A 18 32.28 -8.43 -11.57
N GLY A 19 31.50 -8.43 -10.48
CA GLY A 19 31.12 -7.22 -9.76
C GLY A 19 32.31 -6.50 -9.13
N ASN A 20 33.26 -7.26 -8.58
CA ASN A 20 34.46 -6.72 -7.93
C ASN A 20 35.45 -6.09 -8.93
N LEU A 21 35.51 -6.58 -10.17
CA LEU A 21 36.36 -6.03 -11.23
C LEU A 21 35.93 -4.62 -11.67
N ARG A 22 34.64 -4.28 -11.53
CA ARG A 22 34.13 -2.95 -11.89
C ARG A 22 34.50 -1.89 -10.84
N LEU A 23 34.62 -2.29 -9.57
CA LEU A 23 35.05 -1.40 -8.49
C LEU A 23 36.55 -1.09 -8.56
N GLU A 24 37.38 -2.08 -8.91
CA GLU A 24 38.84 -1.90 -8.94
C GLU A 24 39.31 -1.05 -10.14
N LYS A 25 38.62 -1.13 -11.30
CA LYS A 25 38.93 -0.27 -12.46
C LYS A 25 38.59 1.21 -12.23
N ASN A 26 37.58 1.50 -11.42
CA ASN A 26 37.18 2.88 -11.13
C ASN A 26 38.05 3.55 -10.05
N ALA A 27 38.80 2.77 -9.26
CA ALA A 27 39.67 3.32 -8.21
C ALA A 27 41.02 3.85 -8.74
N LYS A 28 41.44 3.48 -9.96
CA LYS A 28 42.79 3.84 -10.49
C LYS A 28 42.85 5.09 -11.35
N HIS A 29 41.73 5.79 -11.55
CA HIS A 29 41.68 6.99 -12.40
C HIS A 29 41.13 8.25 -11.69
N CYS A 30 41.10 8.25 -10.36
CA CYS A 30 40.74 9.43 -9.58
C CYS A 30 42.02 10.09 -9.05
N SER A 31 42.39 11.20 -9.69
CA SER A 31 43.48 12.09 -9.26
C SER A 31 43.23 12.57 -7.83
N GLU A 32 44.25 12.51 -6.96
CA GLU A 32 44.19 12.90 -5.55
C GLU A 32 43.75 14.36 -5.32
N GLY A 33 43.71 15.20 -6.37
CA GLY A 33 43.25 16.59 -6.30
C GLY A 33 41.73 16.76 -6.13
N GLU A 34 40.89 15.85 -6.62
CA GLU A 34 39.41 16.02 -6.60
C GLU A 34 38.74 15.41 -5.34
N LEU A 35 39.47 14.64 -4.54
CA LEU A 35 38.91 13.93 -3.38
C LEU A 35 38.57 14.88 -2.22
N ASN A 36 39.27 16.00 -2.09
CA ASN A 36 39.08 16.94 -0.98
C ASN A 36 37.94 17.95 -1.23
N GLU A 37 37.61 18.26 -2.48
CA GLU A 37 36.51 19.17 -2.80
C GLU A 37 35.14 18.48 -2.73
N GLN A 38 35.07 17.18 -3.07
CA GLN A 38 33.86 16.39 -2.88
C GLN A 38 33.55 16.06 -1.40
N LEU A 39 34.58 15.96 -0.54
CA LEU A 39 34.37 15.79 0.91
C LEU A 39 33.80 17.05 1.59
N ALA A 40 34.11 18.24 1.07
CA ALA A 40 33.56 19.50 1.56
C ALA A 40 32.09 19.69 1.13
N TYR A 41 31.74 19.37 -0.12
CA TYR A 41 30.35 19.45 -0.59
C TYR A 41 29.45 18.38 0.04
N LYS A 42 29.99 17.18 0.33
CA LYS A 42 29.24 16.08 0.98
C LYS A 42 28.98 16.33 2.47
N LYS A 43 29.77 17.16 3.16
CA LYS A 43 29.51 17.51 4.57
C LYS A 43 28.44 18.59 4.79
N VAL A 44 28.13 19.41 3.79
CA VAL A 44 27.13 20.49 3.94
C VAL A 44 25.70 20.05 3.56
N LYS A 45 25.54 19.05 2.70
CA LYS A 45 24.20 18.56 2.28
C LYS A 45 23.58 17.44 3.13
N VAL A 46 24.24 16.99 4.21
CA VAL A 46 23.74 15.90 5.08
C VAL A 46 23.08 16.41 6.37
N LYS A 47 22.61 17.68 6.41
CA LYS A 47 21.95 18.23 7.59
C LYS A 47 20.52 18.74 7.43
N LYS A 48 19.89 18.59 6.26
CA LYS A 48 18.47 18.93 6.06
C LYS A 48 17.85 18.12 4.90
N SER A 49 17.52 16.86 5.15
CA SER A 49 16.47 16.11 4.43
C SER A 49 16.33 14.69 5.00
N SER A 50 16.15 14.54 6.32
CA SER A 50 15.98 13.22 6.95
C SER A 50 14.56 12.67 6.92
N ASP A 51 13.60 13.38 6.33
CA ASP A 51 12.18 13.08 6.62
C ASP A 51 11.40 12.52 5.43
N TYR A 52 12.01 12.32 4.25
CA TYR A 52 11.28 11.93 3.03
C TYR A 52 11.85 10.76 2.21
N GLU A 53 13.02 10.19 2.56
CA GLU A 53 13.68 9.15 1.75
C GLU A 53 13.31 7.70 2.11
N SER A 54 12.32 7.47 2.99
CA SER A 54 11.92 6.11 3.43
C SER A 54 10.72 5.55 2.66
N TYR A 55 10.70 5.66 1.32
CA TYR A 55 9.68 5.00 0.48
C TYR A 55 10.18 4.39 -0.84
N SER A 56 11.49 4.43 -1.14
CA SER A 56 12.01 4.01 -2.45
C SER A 56 13.07 2.89 -2.42
N ASN A 57 13.06 2.04 -1.40
CA ASN A 57 13.75 0.74 -1.46
C ASN A 57 12.71 -0.37 -1.36
N SER A 58 12.07 -0.69 -2.49
CA SER A 58 11.37 -1.95 -2.66
C SER A 58 12.43 -3.06 -2.75
N GLU A 59 12.95 -3.49 -1.61
CA GLU A 59 13.60 -4.80 -1.52
C GLU A 59 12.62 -5.87 -2.04
N PRO A 60 13.11 -6.90 -2.75
CA PRO A 60 12.26 -7.93 -3.30
C PRO A 60 11.42 -8.56 -2.18
N ILE A 61 10.09 -8.50 -2.35
CA ILE A 61 9.06 -8.92 -1.38
C ILE A 61 9.27 -10.38 -0.88
N TYR A 62 10.06 -11.16 -1.59
CA TYR A 62 10.31 -12.58 -1.33
C TYR A 62 11.14 -12.84 -0.06
N ASP A 63 12.12 -11.99 0.28
CA ASP A 63 13.01 -12.22 1.44
C ASP A 63 12.38 -11.88 2.80
N THR A 64 11.26 -11.13 2.80
CA THR A 64 10.50 -10.87 4.03
C THR A 64 9.63 -12.07 4.42
N VAL A 65 9.27 -12.94 3.47
CA VAL A 65 8.42 -14.12 3.73
C VAL A 65 9.21 -15.26 4.38
N SER A 66 10.49 -15.40 4.05
CA SER A 66 11.36 -16.47 4.57
C SER A 66 11.78 -16.26 6.02
N ASN A 67 11.70 -15.03 6.56
CA ASN A 67 12.10 -14.68 7.93
C ASN A 67 10.92 -14.44 8.88
N MET A 68 9.67 -14.71 8.46
CA MET A 68 8.56 -14.85 9.41
C MET A 68 8.76 -16.16 10.16
N GLU A 69 9.44 -16.07 11.30
CA GLU A 69 9.38 -17.07 12.36
C GLU A 69 7.91 -17.48 12.54
N SER A 70 7.64 -18.77 12.73
CA SER A 70 6.31 -19.37 12.65
C SER A 70 5.39 -18.98 13.81
N GLU A 71 5.15 -17.68 14.01
CA GLU A 71 4.08 -17.16 14.83
C GLU A 71 2.75 -17.67 14.26
N ASP A 72 2.20 -18.67 14.93
CA ASP A 72 0.89 -19.30 14.75
C ASP A 72 0.26 -19.13 13.37
N SER A 73 0.53 -20.09 12.47
CA SER A 73 -0.06 -20.10 11.11
C SER A 73 -1.59 -19.97 11.12
N ARG A 74 -2.26 -20.37 12.21
CA ARG A 74 -3.70 -20.25 12.39
C ARG A 74 -4.20 -18.81 12.48
N SER A 75 -3.51 -17.91 13.20
CA SER A 75 -3.95 -16.51 13.31
C SER A 75 -3.73 -15.75 12.01
N GLY A 76 -2.64 -16.05 11.29
CA GLY A 76 -2.38 -15.47 9.96
C GLY A 76 -3.48 -15.83 8.94
N ILE A 77 -3.94 -17.09 8.93
CA ILE A 77 -5.01 -17.54 8.04
C ILE A 77 -6.34 -16.84 8.36
N MET A 78 -6.70 -16.68 9.64
CA MET A 78 -7.93 -15.96 10.00
C MET A 78 -7.91 -14.50 9.54
N VAL A 79 -6.77 -13.83 9.67
CA VAL A 79 -6.56 -12.46 9.17
C VAL A 79 -6.74 -12.39 7.65
N LEU A 80 -6.17 -13.35 6.92
CA LEU A 80 -6.25 -13.40 5.47
C LEU A 80 -7.69 -13.66 5.00
N ILE A 81 -8.39 -14.62 5.60
CA ILE A 81 -9.80 -14.91 5.31
C ILE A 81 -10.66 -13.68 5.60
N SER A 82 -10.48 -13.03 6.75
CA SER A 82 -11.22 -11.80 7.07
C SER A 82 -10.96 -10.69 6.06
N CYS A 83 -9.71 -10.53 5.60
CA CYS A 83 -9.36 -9.55 4.58
C CYS A 83 -10.02 -9.87 3.23
N CYS A 84 -9.94 -11.13 2.78
CA CYS A 84 -10.58 -11.60 1.55
C CYS A 84 -12.09 -11.38 1.60
N TRP A 85 -12.74 -11.69 2.73
CA TRP A 85 -14.18 -11.50 2.91
C TRP A 85 -14.61 -10.04 2.75
N VAL A 86 -13.89 -9.12 3.41
CA VAL A 86 -14.18 -7.67 3.32
C VAL A 86 -13.98 -7.17 1.89
N LYS A 87 -12.90 -7.61 1.21
CA LYS A 87 -12.66 -7.25 -0.20
C LYS A 87 -13.73 -7.82 -1.12
N PHE A 88 -14.17 -9.05 -0.90
CA PHE A 88 -15.21 -9.69 -1.69
C PHE A 88 -16.54 -8.94 -1.57
N ILE A 89 -16.95 -8.56 -0.35
CA ILE A 89 -18.15 -7.72 -0.14
C ILE A 89 -18.01 -6.39 -0.87
N LEU A 90 -16.85 -5.74 -0.75
CA LEU A 90 -16.62 -4.44 -1.37
C LEU A 90 -16.71 -4.49 -2.90
N PHE A 91 -16.00 -5.43 -3.52
CA PHE A 91 -16.04 -5.60 -4.98
C PHE A 91 -17.40 -6.08 -5.44
N GLY A 92 -18.09 -6.94 -4.68
CA GLY A 92 -19.46 -7.36 -4.98
C GLY A 92 -20.45 -6.19 -4.95
N LEU A 93 -20.32 -5.27 -3.99
CA LEU A 93 -21.15 -4.04 -3.95
C LEU A 93 -20.88 -3.11 -5.13
N LEU A 94 -19.61 -2.99 -5.54
CA LEU A 94 -19.24 -2.23 -6.74
C LEU A 94 -19.79 -2.85 -8.02
N ASP A 95 -19.71 -4.18 -8.16
CA ASP A 95 -20.17 -4.90 -9.35
C ASP A 95 -21.70 -4.89 -9.45
N THR A 96 -22.39 -5.09 -8.33
CA THR A 96 -23.87 -5.02 -8.27
C THR A 96 -24.43 -3.63 -8.57
N TYR A 97 -23.63 -2.56 -8.46
CA TYR A 97 -24.05 -1.21 -8.86
C TYR A 97 -24.51 -1.15 -10.33
N GLY A 98 -23.82 -1.87 -11.22
CA GLY A 98 -24.20 -1.93 -12.64
C GLY A 98 -25.61 -2.52 -12.85
N LEU A 99 -25.97 -3.54 -12.08
CA LEU A 99 -27.31 -4.14 -12.07
C LEU A 99 -28.37 -3.17 -11.54
N PHE A 100 -28.04 -2.43 -10.49
CA PHE A 100 -28.96 -1.43 -9.92
C PHE A 100 -29.23 -0.28 -10.89
N LEU A 101 -28.25 0.13 -11.70
CA LEU A 101 -28.41 1.21 -12.67
C LEU A 101 -29.53 0.93 -13.66
N VAL A 102 -29.65 -0.31 -14.15
CA VAL A 102 -30.74 -0.73 -15.05
C VAL A 102 -32.10 -0.61 -14.37
N THR A 103 -32.18 -0.98 -13.08
CA THR A 103 -33.44 -0.92 -12.31
C THR A 103 -33.80 0.53 -11.96
N TYR A 104 -32.82 1.37 -11.65
CA TYR A 104 -33.03 2.79 -11.39
C TYR A 104 -33.50 3.53 -12.63
N LYS A 105 -32.91 3.24 -13.80
CA LYS A 105 -33.35 3.80 -15.08
C LYS A 105 -34.82 3.49 -15.38
N LYS A 106 -35.29 2.29 -15.04
CA LYS A 106 -36.71 1.91 -15.19
C LYS A 106 -37.63 2.65 -14.22
N LYS A 107 -37.18 2.90 -12.98
CA LYS A 107 -37.99 3.59 -11.95
C LYS A 107 -38.04 5.10 -12.12
N PHE A 108 -36.98 5.71 -12.67
CA PHE A 108 -36.82 7.15 -12.76
C PHE A 108 -36.38 7.57 -14.16
N PRO A 109 -37.29 7.44 -15.15
CA PRO A 109 -36.97 7.73 -16.55
C PRO A 109 -36.62 9.20 -16.80
N GLU A 110 -37.06 10.11 -15.93
CA GLU A 110 -36.78 11.55 -16.03
C GLU A 110 -35.35 11.93 -15.60
N THR A 111 -34.65 11.04 -14.90
CA THR A 111 -33.30 11.33 -14.40
C THR A 111 -32.26 11.03 -15.48
N SER A 112 -31.37 11.99 -15.75
CA SER A 112 -30.28 11.83 -16.71
C SER A 112 -29.37 10.64 -16.35
N GLU A 113 -29.10 9.78 -17.33
CA GLU A 113 -28.19 8.63 -17.20
C GLU A 113 -26.79 9.02 -16.73
N MET A 114 -26.37 10.23 -17.10
CA MET A 114 -25.08 10.80 -16.71
C MET A 114 -24.95 10.92 -15.18
N LYS A 115 -26.04 11.28 -14.47
CA LYS A 115 -26.01 11.40 -13.01
C LYS A 115 -25.69 10.06 -12.34
N PHE A 116 -26.29 8.97 -12.82
CA PHE A 116 -26.00 7.63 -12.28
C PHE A 116 -24.56 7.18 -12.56
N GLY A 117 -24.02 7.49 -13.74
CA GLY A 117 -22.61 7.22 -14.03
C GLY A 117 -21.66 7.98 -13.11
N LEU A 118 -21.95 9.26 -12.87
CA LEU A 118 -21.12 10.15 -12.05
C LEU A 118 -21.09 9.72 -10.57
N VAL A 119 -22.24 9.28 -10.04
CA VAL A 119 -22.32 8.71 -8.68
C VAL A 119 -21.39 7.51 -8.52
N GLY A 120 -21.42 6.56 -9.46
CA GLY A 120 -20.56 5.37 -9.40
C GLY A 120 -19.07 5.70 -9.45
N THR A 121 -18.67 6.58 -10.38
CA THR A 121 -17.27 6.99 -10.53
C THR A 121 -16.79 7.84 -9.35
N LEU A 122 -17.64 8.71 -8.80
CA LEU A 122 -17.32 9.52 -7.62
C LEU A 122 -17.14 8.64 -6.37
N GLY A 123 -17.98 7.62 -6.19
CA GLY A 123 -17.82 6.63 -5.12
C GLY A 123 -16.52 5.83 -5.22
N PHE A 124 -16.12 5.48 -6.44
CA PHE A 124 -14.84 4.80 -6.65
C PHE A 124 -13.65 5.75 -6.43
N ALA A 125 -13.67 6.96 -7.00
CA ALA A 125 -12.58 7.94 -6.90
C ALA A 125 -12.32 8.39 -5.45
N SER A 126 -13.39 8.63 -4.70
CA SER A 126 -13.30 9.01 -3.28
C SER A 126 -12.64 7.94 -2.43
N THR A 127 -12.80 6.65 -2.76
CA THR A 127 -12.08 5.56 -2.08
C THR A 127 -10.56 5.77 -2.14
N PHE A 128 -10.01 6.10 -3.33
CA PHE A 128 -8.57 6.36 -3.51
C PHE A 128 -8.11 7.62 -2.80
N ILE A 129 -8.90 8.69 -2.85
CA ILE A 129 -8.56 9.95 -2.17
C ILE A 129 -8.44 9.71 -0.66
N PHE A 130 -9.40 9.01 -0.06
CA PHE A 130 -9.35 8.69 1.37
C PHE A 130 -8.21 7.74 1.73
N THR A 131 -7.77 6.86 0.82
CA THR A 131 -6.58 6.03 1.06
C THR A 131 -5.35 6.88 1.38
N LEU A 132 -5.17 8.03 0.72
CA LEU A 132 -4.05 8.95 0.99
C LEU A 132 -4.10 9.54 2.41
N PHE A 133 -5.30 9.89 2.89
CA PHE A 133 -5.50 10.45 4.23
C PHE A 133 -5.42 9.42 5.36
N MET A 134 -5.67 8.14 5.05
CA MET A 134 -5.63 7.10 6.07
C MET A 134 -4.24 6.86 6.63
N HIS A 135 -3.20 6.99 5.82
CA HIS A 135 -1.83 6.73 6.28
C HIS A 135 -1.40 7.62 7.48
N PRO A 136 -1.52 8.95 7.44
CA PRO A 136 -1.23 9.79 8.61
C PRO A 136 -2.23 9.56 9.75
N ALA A 137 -3.51 9.30 9.46
CA ALA A 137 -4.51 9.03 10.49
C ALA A 137 -4.14 7.79 11.33
N LEU A 138 -3.61 6.74 10.72
CA LEU A 138 -3.17 5.54 11.42
C LEU A 138 -2.00 5.77 12.35
N LYS A 139 -1.04 6.61 11.95
CA LYS A 139 0.11 6.96 12.79
C LYS A 139 -0.34 7.67 14.07
N ILE A 140 -1.39 8.48 13.99
CA ILE A 140 -1.88 9.29 15.11
C ILE A 140 -2.84 8.49 16.01
N PHE A 141 -3.84 7.83 15.42
CA PHE A 141 -4.94 7.21 16.18
C PHE A 141 -4.73 5.74 16.50
N GLY A 142 -3.82 5.07 15.77
CA GLY A 142 -3.60 3.64 15.85
C GLY A 142 -4.66 2.81 15.11
N TYR A 143 -4.26 1.62 14.69
CA TYR A 143 -5.03 0.75 13.79
C TYR A 143 -6.39 0.29 14.36
N LYS A 144 -6.42 -0.14 15.62
CA LYS A 144 -7.64 -0.68 16.24
C LYS A 144 -8.77 0.34 16.27
N LYS A 145 -8.46 1.59 16.61
CA LYS A 145 -9.46 2.67 16.72
C LYS A 145 -9.98 3.07 15.34
N VAL A 146 -9.08 3.28 14.38
CA VAL A 146 -9.46 3.65 13.00
C VAL A 146 -10.36 2.58 12.36
N TYR A 147 -10.05 1.31 12.59
CA TYR A 147 -10.87 0.20 12.08
C TYR A 147 -12.30 0.22 12.65
N VAL A 148 -12.44 0.31 13.98
CA VAL A 148 -13.75 0.33 14.64
C VAL A 148 -14.56 1.56 14.24
N ILE A 149 -13.92 2.75 14.21
CA ILE A 149 -14.58 4.00 13.83
C ILE A 149 -15.08 3.92 12.39
N GLY A 150 -14.24 3.49 11.45
CA GLY A 150 -14.67 3.43 10.05
C GLY A 150 -15.72 2.34 9.80
N GLY A 151 -15.67 1.21 10.53
CA GLY A 151 -16.74 0.21 10.50
C GLY A 151 -18.07 0.76 11.02
N ALA A 152 -18.06 1.51 12.13
CA ALA A 152 -19.25 2.14 12.69
C ALA A 152 -19.83 3.20 11.74
N VAL A 153 -18.99 4.06 11.18
CA VAL A 153 -19.40 5.09 10.21
C VAL A 153 -19.97 4.46 8.95
N ALA A 154 -19.37 3.38 8.44
CA ALA A 154 -19.89 2.64 7.30
C ALA A 154 -21.27 2.03 7.58
N GLY A 155 -21.44 1.41 8.75
CA GLY A 155 -22.73 0.87 9.19
C GLY A 155 -23.81 1.93 9.31
N ILE A 156 -23.49 3.07 9.94
CA ILE A 156 -24.42 4.21 10.07
C ILE A 156 -24.79 4.76 8.69
N GLY A 157 -23.82 4.91 7.78
CA GLY A 157 -24.08 5.36 6.41
C GLY A 157 -25.04 4.44 5.64
N LEU A 158 -24.89 3.12 5.79
CA LEU A 158 -25.78 2.13 5.19
C LEU A 158 -27.20 2.15 5.79
N VAL A 159 -27.30 2.34 7.10
CA VAL A 159 -28.59 2.49 7.78
C VAL A 159 -29.29 3.77 7.34
N LEU A 160 -28.58 4.90 7.29
CA LEU A 160 -29.12 6.18 6.82
C LEU A 160 -29.57 6.11 5.35
N ALA A 161 -28.77 5.46 4.49
CA ALA A 161 -29.13 5.22 3.10
C ALA A 161 -30.44 4.43 2.95
N SER A 162 -30.81 3.61 3.94
CA SER A 162 -32.06 2.84 3.92
C SER A 162 -33.30 3.68 4.22
N PHE A 163 -33.16 4.82 4.92
CA PHE A 163 -34.28 5.69 5.28
C PHE A 163 -34.51 6.85 4.29
N THR A 164 -33.54 7.14 3.42
CA THR A 164 -33.65 8.19 2.41
C THR A 164 -34.61 7.81 1.28
N LYS A 165 -35.66 8.62 1.10
CA LYS A 165 -36.63 8.51 -0.01
C LYS A 165 -36.10 9.12 -1.31
N SER A 166 -35.23 10.14 -1.22
CA SER A 166 -34.57 10.74 -2.38
C SER A 166 -33.43 9.83 -2.85
N ILE A 167 -33.37 9.56 -4.16
CA ILE A 167 -32.33 8.75 -4.79
C ILE A 167 -30.97 9.39 -4.61
N GLU A 168 -30.89 10.71 -4.80
CA GLU A 168 -29.63 11.45 -4.73
C GLU A 168 -29.02 11.29 -3.33
N ALA A 169 -29.81 11.54 -2.29
CA ALA A 169 -29.39 11.34 -0.92
C ALA A 169 -29.06 9.88 -0.59
N ARG A 170 -29.85 8.92 -1.10
CA ARG A 170 -29.61 7.48 -0.89
C ARG A 170 -28.28 7.03 -1.49
N MET A 171 -27.95 7.53 -2.67
CA MET A 171 -26.70 7.24 -3.37
C MET A 171 -25.51 7.88 -2.63
N ASP A 172 -25.64 9.13 -2.20
CA ASP A 172 -24.59 9.84 -1.47
C ASP A 172 -24.25 9.17 -0.13
N PHE A 173 -25.26 8.75 0.64
CA PHE A 173 -25.04 8.01 1.89
C PHE A 173 -24.46 6.61 1.67
N ALA A 174 -24.86 5.92 0.60
CA ALA A 174 -24.28 4.64 0.23
C ALA A 174 -22.81 4.78 -0.18
N ILE A 175 -22.46 5.85 -0.91
CA ILE A 175 -21.07 6.19 -1.26
C ILE A 175 -20.27 6.47 0.00
N LEU A 176 -20.76 7.35 0.89
CA LEU A 176 -20.09 7.66 2.17
C LEU A 176 -19.84 6.40 3.00
N GLY A 177 -20.82 5.50 3.08
CA GLY A 177 -20.66 4.22 3.76
C GLY A 177 -19.56 3.35 3.16
N ASN A 178 -19.53 3.23 1.82
CA ASN A 178 -18.54 2.43 1.11
C ASN A 178 -17.13 3.01 1.16
N ILE A 179 -16.96 4.33 1.07
CA ILE A 179 -15.66 5.00 1.16
C ILE A 179 -14.97 4.71 2.49
N VAL A 180 -15.74 4.80 3.58
CA VAL A 180 -15.18 4.65 4.92
C VAL A 180 -14.92 3.17 5.23
N GLY A 181 -15.79 2.26 4.77
CA GLY A 181 -15.59 0.82 4.95
C GLY A 181 -14.45 0.23 4.12
N SER A 182 -14.32 0.63 2.85
CA SER A 182 -13.29 0.12 1.92
C SER A 182 -11.87 0.39 2.38
N ASN A 183 -11.62 1.59 2.89
CA ASN A 183 -10.29 2.05 3.26
C ASN A 183 -9.73 1.31 4.48
N ASN A 184 -10.59 0.82 5.37
CA ASN A 184 -10.17 0.06 6.54
C ASN A 184 -9.56 -1.32 6.21
N SER A 185 -9.89 -1.89 5.05
CA SER A 185 -9.41 -3.23 4.65
C SER A 185 -7.95 -3.26 4.21
N SER A 186 -7.50 -2.24 3.46
CA SER A 186 -6.11 -2.16 2.95
C SER A 186 -5.09 -1.90 4.07
N ILE A 187 -5.55 -1.23 5.13
CA ILE A 187 -4.78 -0.89 6.32
C ILE A 187 -4.42 -2.13 7.14
N PHE A 188 -5.34 -3.10 7.19
CA PHE A 188 -5.12 -4.36 7.92
C PHE A 188 -3.96 -5.17 7.33
N PHE A 189 -3.79 -5.11 6.01
CA PHE A 189 -2.69 -5.76 5.31
C PHE A 189 -1.33 -5.10 5.63
N ALA A 190 -1.30 -3.77 5.74
CA ALA A 190 -0.11 -3.03 6.14
C ALA A 190 0.30 -3.33 7.60
N TRP A 191 -0.68 -3.51 8.48
CA TRP A 191 -0.48 -3.79 9.91
C TRP A 191 0.08 -5.20 10.18
N ASN A 192 -0.43 -6.24 9.51
CA ASN A 192 0.08 -7.60 9.69
C ASN A 192 1.57 -7.68 9.30
N LYS A 193 1.99 -6.91 8.30
CA LYS A 193 3.38 -6.79 7.89
C LYS A 193 4.26 -6.09 8.94
N THR A 194 3.71 -5.20 9.78
CA THR A 194 4.48 -4.44 10.78
C THR A 194 4.62 -5.17 12.13
N LEU A 195 3.65 -5.99 12.52
CA LEU A 195 3.70 -6.69 13.81
C LEU A 195 4.58 -7.93 13.81
N GLY A 196 4.70 -8.63 12.68
CA GLY A 196 5.60 -9.80 12.57
C GLY A 196 7.09 -9.47 12.76
N GLY A 197 7.47 -8.19 12.88
CA GLY A 197 8.86 -7.77 13.12
C GLY A 197 9.19 -7.31 14.55
N SER A 198 8.20 -7.18 15.46
CA SER A 198 8.42 -6.45 16.73
C SER A 198 8.45 -7.30 18.00
N ASN A 199 8.44 -8.63 17.93
CA ASN A 199 8.54 -9.47 19.13
C ASN A 199 9.97 -9.74 19.62
N GLY A 200 11.00 -9.22 18.95
CA GLY A 200 12.40 -9.47 19.31
C GLY A 200 13.00 -8.67 20.48
N LYS A 201 12.25 -7.78 21.16
CA LYS A 201 12.80 -6.97 22.27
C LYS A 201 11.79 -6.69 23.38
N ARG A 202 11.42 -7.71 24.15
CA ARG A 202 11.10 -7.51 25.57
C ARG A 202 12.20 -8.17 26.39
N LYS A 203 13.09 -7.34 26.95
CA LYS A 203 13.97 -7.70 28.06
C LYS A 203 13.22 -7.48 29.37
#